data_AF-A0A524KWD6-F1
#
_entry.id   AF-A0A524KWD6-F1
#
_cell.length_a   1.000
_cell.length_b   1.000
_cell.length_c   1.000
_cell.angle_alpha   90.00
_cell.angle_beta   90.00
_cell.angle_gamma   90.00
#
_symmetry.space_group_name_H-M   'P 1'
#
loop_
_entity.id
_entity.type
_entity.pdbx_description
1 polymer ?
#
loop_
_entity_poly.entity_id
_entity_poly.type
_entity_poly.pdbx_seq_one_letter_code
_entity_poly.pdbx_strand_id
1 'polypeptide(L)'
;MEQSIKNALESLGRTYLDIFLLHAAKVTPSVFEERAGAFQCLQDYKAKGVIRAIGISTHAVGIVRRAAEIKEIDIIFPIINKLGMGIVNGSVDDMVKAISEEHKAGKGFYAMKALAGGHLIDQLEESFNFVRDMKVITSIAVGMVNQEELEINLKIFNDEKIPQELLSQKIKPSKRLFISSFCKGCGTCVKACPNNALSLKNGKAVVDHKLCILCGYCNPACPEFAIRLI
;
A
#
# COMPACT_ATOMS: atom_id res chain seq x y z
N MET A 1 -11.95 -16.03 -0.05
CA MET A 1 -12.15 -14.86 0.83
C MET A 1 -12.42 -15.32 2.25
N GLU A 2 -13.45 -16.15 2.48
CA GLU A 2 -13.77 -16.67 3.81
C GLU A 2 -12.56 -17.23 4.58
N GLN A 3 -11.74 -18.08 3.95
CA GLN A 3 -10.53 -18.61 4.60
C GLN A 3 -9.58 -17.50 5.05
N SER A 4 -9.44 -16.42 4.28
CA SER A 4 -8.60 -15.28 4.65
C SER A 4 -9.14 -14.54 5.88
N ILE A 5 -10.47 -14.44 6.01
CA ILE A 5 -11.12 -13.86 7.19
C ILE A 5 -10.90 -14.74 8.41
N LYS A 6 -11.14 -16.06 8.29
CA LYS A 6 -10.92 -17.03 9.37
C LYS A 6 -9.47 -17.04 9.85
N ASN A 7 -8.52 -17.07 8.92
CA ASN A 7 -7.10 -17.00 9.24
C ASN A 7 -6.74 -15.70 9.96
N ALA A 8 -7.30 -14.57 9.55
CA ALA A 8 -7.05 -13.29 10.21
C ALA A 8 -7.59 -13.27 11.65
N LEU A 9 -8.81 -13.76 11.87
CA LEU A 9 -9.41 -13.88 13.20
C LEU A 9 -8.58 -14.76 14.12
N GLU A 10 -8.19 -15.95 13.64
CA GLU A 10 -7.38 -16.90 14.40
C GLU A 10 -5.99 -16.33 14.72
N SER A 11 -5.29 -15.80 13.71
CA SER A 11 -3.92 -15.29 13.87
C SER A 11 -3.86 -14.07 14.80
N LEU A 12 -4.92 -13.26 14.83
CA LEU A 12 -5.01 -12.09 15.70
C LEU A 12 -5.62 -12.41 17.08
N GLY A 13 -6.12 -13.64 17.29
CA GLY A 13 -6.83 -14.04 18.51
C GLY A 13 -8.11 -13.21 18.73
N ARG A 14 -8.86 -12.91 17.66
CA ARG A 14 -10.06 -12.05 17.71
C ARG A 14 -11.31 -12.79 17.25
N THR A 15 -12.46 -12.35 17.77
CA THR A 15 -13.79 -12.83 17.35
C THR A 15 -14.44 -11.93 16.29
N TYR A 16 -13.90 -10.75 16.06
CA TYR A 16 -14.31 -9.81 15.01
C TYR A 16 -13.11 -9.03 14.48
N LEU A 17 -13.30 -8.37 13.33
CA LEU A 17 -12.33 -7.47 12.70
C LEU A 17 -12.97 -6.09 12.53
N ASP A 18 -12.27 -5.03 12.95
CA ASP A 18 -12.77 -3.66 12.74
C ASP A 18 -12.84 -3.33 11.25
N ILE A 19 -11.79 -3.67 10.50
CA ILE A 19 -11.67 -3.36 9.07
C ILE A 19 -11.13 -4.59 8.34
N PHE A 20 -11.77 -4.97 7.23
CA PHE A 20 -11.20 -5.93 6.28
C PHE A 20 -11.32 -5.42 4.84
N LEU A 21 -10.21 -5.46 4.11
CA LEU A 21 -10.14 -4.85 2.78
C LEU A 21 -9.97 -5.88 1.68
N LEU A 22 -10.69 -5.68 0.57
CA LEU A 22 -10.36 -6.30 -0.70
C LEU A 22 -9.10 -5.64 -1.26
N HIS A 23 -8.05 -6.43 -1.45
CA HIS A 23 -6.80 -5.92 -2.00
C HIS A 23 -6.87 -5.77 -3.53
N ALA A 24 -6.59 -4.55 -4.03
CA ALA A 24 -6.87 -4.08 -5.39
C ALA A 24 -5.68 -3.28 -5.98
N ALA A 25 -4.45 -3.79 -5.85
CA ALA A 25 -3.23 -3.07 -6.24
C ALA A 25 -2.97 -2.95 -7.77
N LYS A 26 -3.56 -3.80 -8.62
CA LYS A 26 -3.37 -3.75 -10.09
C LYS A 26 -4.65 -3.91 -10.91
N VAL A 27 -5.78 -3.86 -10.25
CA VAL A 27 -7.07 -4.17 -10.87
C VAL A 27 -7.64 -2.94 -11.56
N THR A 28 -8.46 -3.17 -12.57
CA THR A 28 -9.21 -2.10 -13.24
C THR A 28 -10.53 -1.85 -12.51
N PRO A 29 -11.28 -0.78 -12.83
CA PRO A 29 -12.57 -0.48 -12.19
C PRO A 29 -13.56 -1.66 -12.14
N SER A 30 -13.39 -2.68 -13.01
CA SER A 30 -14.11 -3.95 -13.01
C SER A 30 -13.81 -4.89 -11.82
N VAL A 31 -12.95 -4.49 -10.85
CA VAL A 31 -12.55 -5.37 -9.74
C VAL A 31 -13.74 -5.91 -8.94
N PHE A 32 -14.79 -5.12 -8.79
CA PHE A 32 -15.95 -5.48 -7.99
C PHE A 32 -16.78 -6.55 -8.69
N GLU A 33 -16.79 -6.55 -10.02
CA GLU A 33 -17.42 -7.55 -10.86
C GLU A 33 -16.54 -8.81 -10.95
N GLU A 34 -15.24 -8.65 -11.26
CA GLU A 34 -14.28 -9.76 -11.35
C GLU A 34 -14.12 -10.53 -10.03
N ARG A 35 -14.29 -9.84 -8.90
CA ARG A 35 -14.16 -10.40 -7.55
C ARG A 35 -15.49 -10.36 -6.80
N ALA A 36 -16.62 -10.37 -7.50
CA ALA A 36 -17.96 -10.26 -6.91
C ALA A 36 -18.19 -11.28 -5.79
N GLY A 37 -17.80 -12.55 -5.97
CA GLY A 37 -17.94 -13.56 -4.92
C GLY A 37 -17.11 -13.28 -3.67
N ALA A 38 -15.94 -12.65 -3.83
CA ALA A 38 -15.13 -12.22 -2.70
C ALA A 38 -15.73 -10.99 -2.00
N PHE A 39 -16.27 -10.05 -2.76
CA PHE A 39 -16.94 -8.86 -2.23
C PHE A 39 -18.22 -9.23 -1.49
N GLN A 40 -19.05 -10.12 -2.05
CA GLN A 40 -20.23 -10.67 -1.40
C GLN A 40 -19.89 -11.35 -0.07
N CYS A 41 -18.82 -12.14 -0.04
CA CYS A 41 -18.35 -12.75 1.20
C CYS A 41 -18.01 -11.70 2.28
N LEU A 42 -17.42 -10.55 1.91
CA LEU A 42 -17.19 -9.46 2.86
C LEU A 42 -18.50 -8.84 3.35
N GLN A 43 -19.46 -8.61 2.45
CA GLN A 43 -20.79 -8.10 2.80
C GLN A 43 -21.52 -9.03 3.77
N ASP A 44 -21.47 -10.34 3.54
CA ASP A 44 -22.10 -11.35 4.41
C ASP A 44 -21.47 -11.37 5.80
N TYR A 45 -20.13 -11.31 5.88
CA TYR A 45 -19.41 -11.28 7.16
C TYR A 45 -19.61 -9.94 7.90
N LYS A 46 -19.82 -8.85 7.17
CA LYS A 46 -20.24 -7.57 7.74
C LYS A 46 -21.66 -7.64 8.31
N ALA A 47 -22.60 -8.21 7.56
CA ALA A 47 -23.98 -8.39 8.03
C ALA A 47 -24.07 -9.28 9.27
N LYS A 48 -23.17 -10.28 9.41
CA LYS A 48 -23.03 -11.12 10.60
C LYS A 48 -22.38 -10.43 11.80
N GLY A 49 -21.88 -9.20 11.64
CA GLY A 49 -21.14 -8.47 12.69
C GLY A 49 -19.73 -8.97 12.95
N VAL A 50 -19.22 -9.90 12.13
CA VAL A 50 -17.85 -10.43 12.25
C VAL A 50 -16.83 -9.42 11.70
N ILE A 51 -17.23 -8.62 10.71
CA ILE A 51 -16.45 -7.48 10.21
C ILE A 51 -17.28 -6.21 10.45
N ARG A 52 -16.69 -5.15 11.02
CA ARG A 52 -17.44 -3.89 11.26
C ARG A 52 -17.49 -3.01 10.02
N ALA A 53 -16.35 -2.86 9.34
CA ALA A 53 -16.23 -2.08 8.12
C ALA A 53 -15.49 -2.89 7.04
N ILE A 54 -16.00 -2.80 5.81
CA ILE A 54 -15.36 -3.41 4.64
C ILE A 54 -14.90 -2.31 3.70
N GLY A 55 -13.90 -2.62 2.89
CA GLY A 55 -13.38 -1.62 1.97
C GLY A 55 -12.40 -2.17 0.97
N ILE A 56 -11.61 -1.28 0.39
CA ILE A 56 -10.57 -1.64 -0.58
C ILE A 56 -9.23 -1.00 -0.22
N SER A 57 -8.15 -1.66 -0.62
CA SER A 57 -6.82 -1.04 -0.71
C SER A 57 -6.38 -1.00 -2.16
N THR A 58 -5.93 0.16 -2.66
CA THR A 58 -5.62 0.30 -4.08
C THR A 58 -4.47 1.25 -4.36
N HIS A 59 -3.82 0.98 -5.49
CA HIS A 59 -2.81 1.86 -6.06
C HIS A 59 -3.37 2.70 -7.22
N ALA A 60 -4.60 2.43 -7.67
CA ALA A 60 -5.12 2.95 -8.92
C ALA A 60 -6.17 4.04 -8.69
N VAL A 61 -6.00 5.18 -9.38
CA VAL A 61 -6.90 6.34 -9.26
C VAL A 61 -8.34 5.97 -9.60
N GLY A 62 -8.54 5.21 -10.69
CA GLY A 62 -9.88 4.80 -11.13
C GLY A 62 -10.62 3.93 -10.11
N ILE A 63 -9.90 3.17 -9.27
CA ILE A 63 -10.51 2.35 -8.22
C ILE A 63 -10.99 3.21 -7.05
N VAL A 64 -10.25 4.27 -6.70
CA VAL A 64 -10.69 5.21 -5.66
C VAL A 64 -12.04 5.82 -6.04
N ARG A 65 -12.16 6.33 -7.27
CA ARG A 65 -13.42 6.89 -7.80
C ARG A 65 -14.55 5.86 -7.79
N ARG A 66 -14.31 4.67 -8.37
CA ARG A 66 -15.33 3.61 -8.42
C ARG A 66 -15.77 3.15 -7.03
N ALA A 67 -14.83 3.02 -6.09
CA ALA A 67 -15.13 2.56 -4.73
C ALA A 67 -16.00 3.57 -3.96
N ALA A 68 -15.87 4.85 -4.24
CA ALA A 68 -16.66 5.89 -3.62
C ALA A 68 -18.16 5.79 -3.96
N GLU A 69 -18.47 5.34 -5.18
CA GLU A 69 -19.84 5.15 -5.66
C GLU A 69 -20.53 3.91 -5.08
N ILE A 70 -19.79 2.96 -4.51
CA ILE A 70 -20.33 1.69 -4.02
C ILE A 70 -20.79 1.86 -2.57
N LYS A 71 -22.10 1.69 -2.33
CA LYS A 71 -22.73 1.93 -1.04
C LYS A 71 -22.11 1.08 0.08
N GLU A 72 -21.76 -0.17 -0.21
CA GLU A 72 -21.32 -1.15 0.76
C GLU A 72 -19.86 -1.01 1.20
N ILE A 73 -19.07 -0.22 0.46
CA ILE A 73 -17.72 0.15 0.85
C ILE A 73 -17.79 1.22 1.92
N ASP A 74 -17.15 0.98 3.05
CA ASP A 74 -17.01 1.95 4.13
C ASP A 74 -15.69 2.70 4.03
N ILE A 75 -14.63 2.01 3.58
CA ILE A 75 -13.25 2.50 3.69
C ILE A 75 -12.48 2.34 2.37
N ILE A 76 -11.73 3.38 2.01
CA ILE A 76 -10.80 3.40 0.89
C ILE A 76 -9.39 3.63 1.44
N PHE A 77 -8.49 2.70 1.15
CA PHE A 77 -7.09 2.74 1.55
C PHE A 77 -6.18 2.97 0.32
N PRO A 78 -6.06 4.22 -0.17
CA PRO A 78 -5.28 4.52 -1.36
C PRO A 78 -3.78 4.62 -1.07
N ILE A 79 -2.98 4.36 -2.11
CA ILE A 79 -1.59 4.82 -2.15
C ILE A 79 -1.56 6.33 -2.38
N ILE A 80 -0.76 7.05 -1.59
CA ILE A 80 -0.49 8.46 -1.81
C ILE A 80 0.87 8.84 -1.23
N ASN A 81 1.66 9.57 -2.01
CA ASN A 81 2.93 10.18 -1.61
C ASN A 81 3.26 11.33 -2.55
N LYS A 82 4.09 12.26 -2.10
CA LYS A 82 4.40 13.50 -2.85
C LYS A 82 5.10 13.27 -4.20
N LEU A 83 5.69 12.09 -4.42
CA LEU A 83 6.32 11.73 -5.71
C LEU A 83 5.36 11.07 -6.70
N GLY A 84 4.15 10.70 -6.26
CA GLY A 84 3.23 9.86 -7.03
C GLY A 84 3.75 8.45 -7.29
N MET A 85 4.79 8.01 -6.58
CA MET A 85 5.46 6.74 -6.85
C MET A 85 4.54 5.56 -6.52
N GLY A 86 4.34 4.68 -7.50
CA GLY A 86 3.48 3.50 -7.37
C GLY A 86 1.99 3.77 -7.57
N ILE A 87 1.59 5.01 -7.90
CA ILE A 87 0.24 5.31 -8.39
C ILE A 87 0.07 4.68 -9.78
N VAL A 88 -1.05 4.03 -9.99
CA VAL A 88 -1.41 3.34 -11.23
C VAL A 88 -2.51 4.14 -11.96
N ASN A 89 -2.34 4.31 -13.27
CA ASN A 89 -3.30 4.98 -14.16
C ASN A 89 -3.66 6.42 -13.72
N GLY A 90 -2.66 7.19 -13.29
CA GLY A 90 -2.80 8.60 -12.97
C GLY A 90 -1.56 9.19 -12.31
N SER A 91 -1.57 10.50 -12.13
CA SER A 91 -0.56 11.28 -11.41
C SER A 91 -0.85 11.40 -9.91
N VAL A 92 0.05 12.05 -9.17
CA VAL A 92 -0.21 12.45 -7.78
C VAL A 92 -1.42 13.37 -7.69
N ASP A 93 -1.55 14.33 -8.60
CA ASP A 93 -2.67 15.28 -8.63
C ASP A 93 -3.99 14.57 -8.91
N ASP A 94 -3.99 13.57 -9.81
CA ASP A 94 -5.17 12.75 -10.08
C ASP A 94 -5.64 11.98 -8.85
N MET A 95 -4.69 11.43 -8.08
CA MET A 95 -4.99 10.70 -6.85
C MET A 95 -5.46 11.64 -5.74
N VAL A 96 -4.81 12.80 -5.57
CA VAL A 96 -5.25 13.84 -4.62
C VAL A 96 -6.68 14.26 -4.94
N LYS A 97 -6.97 14.54 -6.21
CA LYS A 97 -8.31 14.89 -6.68
C LYS A 97 -9.32 13.78 -6.39
N ALA A 98 -8.98 12.52 -6.71
CA ALA A 98 -9.85 11.39 -6.42
C ALA A 98 -10.10 11.19 -4.92
N ILE A 99 -9.12 11.46 -4.05
CA ILE A 99 -9.32 11.36 -2.61
C ILE A 99 -10.20 12.53 -2.09
N SER A 100 -9.97 13.74 -2.59
CA SER A 100 -10.68 14.94 -2.13
C SER A 100 -12.13 15.02 -2.62
N GLU A 101 -12.41 14.67 -3.88
CA GLU A 101 -13.75 14.73 -4.45
C GLU A 101 -14.67 13.68 -3.81
N GLU A 102 -14.13 12.48 -3.60
CA GLU A 102 -14.88 11.33 -3.12
C GLU A 102 -15.13 11.32 -1.60
N HIS A 103 -14.50 12.23 -0.85
CA HIS A 103 -14.86 12.44 0.55
C HIS A 103 -16.36 12.71 0.73
N LYS A 104 -16.97 13.39 -0.25
CA LYS A 104 -18.41 13.71 -0.27
C LYS A 104 -19.30 12.47 -0.24
N ALA A 105 -18.78 11.31 -0.62
CA ALA A 105 -19.50 10.03 -0.58
C ALA A 105 -19.56 9.39 0.83
N GLY A 106 -19.00 10.06 1.86
CA GLY A 106 -19.07 9.60 3.25
C GLY A 106 -18.18 8.39 3.56
N LYS A 107 -17.17 8.12 2.73
CA LYS A 107 -16.21 7.03 2.93
C LYS A 107 -15.10 7.45 3.89
N GLY A 108 -14.64 6.50 4.71
CA GLY A 108 -13.42 6.67 5.48
C GLY A 108 -12.19 6.53 4.58
N PHE A 109 -11.21 7.42 4.77
CA PHE A 109 -9.93 7.35 4.06
C PHE A 109 -8.78 7.25 5.05
N TYR A 110 -7.93 6.24 4.85
CA TYR A 110 -6.62 6.19 5.47
C TYR A 110 -5.58 5.87 4.40
N ALA A 111 -4.34 6.34 4.52
CA ALA A 111 -3.38 6.35 3.42
C ALA A 111 -2.20 5.40 3.61
N MET A 112 -1.69 4.82 2.51
CA MET A 112 -0.44 4.05 2.53
C MET A 112 0.68 4.70 1.73
N LYS A 113 1.90 4.32 2.10
CA LYS A 113 3.14 4.62 1.38
C LYS A 113 3.46 6.11 1.26
N ALA A 114 3.12 6.91 2.28
CA ALA A 114 3.54 8.32 2.38
C ALA A 114 5.05 8.52 2.08
N LEU A 115 5.89 7.53 2.45
CA LEU A 115 7.34 7.56 2.21
C LEU A 115 7.81 6.91 0.89
N ALA A 116 6.90 6.62 -0.06
CA ALA A 116 7.22 6.02 -1.36
C ALA A 116 8.08 4.73 -1.28
N GLY A 117 7.86 3.90 -0.26
CA GLY A 117 8.67 2.70 -0.04
C GLY A 117 10.10 2.99 0.45
N GLY A 118 10.32 4.12 1.12
CA GLY A 118 11.61 4.52 1.70
C GLY A 118 12.39 5.54 0.86
N HIS A 119 11.92 5.89 -0.35
CA HIS A 119 12.57 6.90 -1.20
C HIS A 119 12.49 8.33 -0.63
N LEU A 120 11.60 8.55 0.33
CA LEU A 120 11.36 9.84 0.97
C LEU A 120 11.82 9.87 2.43
N ILE A 121 12.69 8.95 2.83
CA ILE A 121 13.12 8.81 4.22
C ILE A 121 14.02 9.96 4.70
N ASP A 122 14.68 10.67 3.79
CA ASP A 122 15.42 11.90 4.11
C ASP A 122 14.50 13.13 4.20
N GLN A 123 13.20 12.95 3.93
CA GLN A 123 12.18 14.01 3.87
C GLN A 123 10.94 13.59 4.68
N LEU A 124 11.13 12.93 5.83
CA LEU A 124 10.05 12.32 6.63
C LEU A 124 8.92 13.30 6.95
N GLU A 125 9.24 14.38 7.63
CA GLU A 125 8.25 15.35 8.12
C GLU A 125 7.45 15.96 6.97
N GLU A 126 8.13 16.45 5.93
CA GLU A 126 7.49 16.99 4.73
C GLU A 126 6.59 15.95 4.04
N SER A 127 7.03 14.69 3.97
CA SER A 127 6.30 13.64 3.28
C SER A 127 5.06 13.18 4.04
N PHE A 128 5.10 13.15 5.38
CA PHE A 128 3.91 12.91 6.19
C PHE A 128 2.99 14.12 6.18
N ASN A 129 3.52 15.34 6.28
CA ASN A 129 2.72 16.56 6.25
C ASN A 129 1.95 16.71 4.94
N PHE A 130 2.57 16.38 3.79
CA PHE A 130 1.86 16.30 2.50
C PHE A 130 0.57 15.47 2.58
N VAL A 131 0.61 14.32 3.27
CA VAL A 131 -0.57 13.45 3.43
C VAL A 131 -1.51 13.96 4.53
N ARG A 132 -0.99 14.48 5.65
CA ARG A 132 -1.78 15.05 6.77
C ARG A 132 -2.52 16.34 6.39
N ASP A 133 -2.02 17.09 5.43
CA ASP A 133 -2.66 18.30 4.92
C ASP A 133 -3.95 17.99 4.15
N MET A 134 -4.05 16.76 3.60
CA MET A 134 -5.29 16.24 3.04
C MET A 134 -6.26 15.86 4.18
N LYS A 135 -7.06 16.82 4.68
CA LYS A 135 -7.96 16.65 5.84
C LYS A 135 -8.96 15.50 5.76
N VAL A 136 -9.21 14.97 4.55
CA VAL A 136 -10.02 13.76 4.31
C VAL A 136 -9.33 12.48 4.81
N ILE A 137 -8.00 12.43 4.80
CA ILE A 137 -7.24 11.28 5.27
C ILE A 137 -7.15 11.34 6.79
N THR A 138 -7.80 10.40 7.47
CA THR A 138 -7.90 10.39 8.94
C THR A 138 -6.77 9.61 9.61
N SER A 139 -6.08 8.76 8.86
CA SER A 139 -4.96 7.95 9.36
C SER A 139 -3.98 7.61 8.26
N ILE A 140 -2.74 7.31 8.62
CA ILE A 140 -1.67 6.92 7.69
C ILE A 140 -1.07 5.60 8.21
N ALA A 141 -1.05 4.58 7.36
CA ALA A 141 -0.34 3.34 7.63
C ALA A 141 1.16 3.55 7.40
N VAL A 142 1.89 3.71 8.50
CA VAL A 142 3.34 3.92 8.50
C VAL A 142 4.08 2.61 8.73
N GLY A 143 5.11 2.35 7.93
CA GLY A 143 5.98 1.19 8.12
C GLY A 143 7.16 1.53 9.00
N MET A 144 7.57 0.59 9.85
CA MET A 144 8.76 0.67 10.70
C MET A 144 9.33 -0.73 10.94
N VAL A 145 10.64 -0.84 11.18
CA VAL A 145 11.32 -2.13 11.43
C VAL A 145 12.18 -2.15 12.69
N ASN A 146 12.42 -1.01 13.32
CA ASN A 146 13.15 -0.89 14.58
C ASN A 146 12.45 0.11 15.53
N GLN A 147 12.94 0.19 16.76
CA GLN A 147 12.33 1.02 17.80
C GLN A 147 12.57 2.51 17.54
N GLU A 148 13.71 2.88 16.97
CA GLU A 148 14.05 4.26 16.65
C GLU A 148 13.08 4.84 15.60
N GLU A 149 12.75 4.06 14.56
CA GLU A 149 11.74 4.42 13.56
C GLU A 149 10.34 4.56 14.19
N LEU A 150 9.99 3.70 15.15
CA LEU A 150 8.73 3.83 15.90
C LEU A 150 8.71 5.13 16.71
N GLU A 151 9.78 5.46 17.44
CA GLU A 151 9.90 6.68 18.22
C GLU A 151 9.80 7.93 17.34
N ILE A 152 10.47 7.94 16.18
CA ILE A 152 10.36 9.02 15.20
C ILE A 152 8.93 9.16 14.70
N ASN A 153 8.28 8.05 14.34
CA ASN A 153 6.89 8.08 13.89
C ASN A 153 5.97 8.64 14.99
N LEU A 154 6.08 8.18 16.23
CA LEU A 154 5.27 8.70 17.34
C LEU A 154 5.45 10.21 17.52
N LYS A 155 6.69 10.70 17.45
CA LYS A 155 6.98 12.14 17.55
C LYS A 155 6.36 12.96 16.43
N ILE A 156 6.45 12.49 15.19
CA ILE A 156 5.83 13.16 14.04
C ILE A 156 4.30 13.26 14.21
N PHE A 157 3.66 12.17 14.64
CA PHE A 157 2.20 12.12 14.78
C PHE A 157 1.68 12.78 16.07
N ASN A 158 2.55 13.07 17.04
CA ASN A 158 2.25 13.86 18.23
C ASN A 158 2.66 15.35 18.08
N ASP A 159 3.13 15.77 16.90
CA ASP A 159 3.66 17.12 16.66
C ASP A 159 4.79 17.51 17.64
N GLU A 160 5.61 16.52 18.02
CA GLU A 160 6.76 16.69 18.89
C GLU A 160 8.04 16.93 18.08
N LYS A 161 8.97 17.70 18.67
CA LYS A 161 10.31 17.87 18.10
C LYS A 161 11.08 16.55 18.10
N ILE A 162 11.69 16.21 16.97
CA ILE A 162 12.55 15.03 16.82
C ILE A 162 13.98 15.40 17.27
N PRO A 163 14.57 14.70 18.26
CA PRO A 163 15.97 14.87 18.63
C PRO A 163 16.92 14.60 17.46
N GLN A 164 17.98 15.40 17.32
CA GLN A 164 18.96 15.25 16.24
C GLN A 164 19.67 13.90 16.30
N GLU A 165 19.80 13.32 17.48
CA GLU A 165 20.43 12.02 17.70
C GLU A 165 19.66 10.90 16.97
N LEU A 166 18.32 10.96 16.99
CA LEU A 166 17.44 10.01 16.27
C LEU A 166 17.54 10.18 14.74
N LEU A 167 17.84 11.39 14.27
CA LEU A 167 18.05 11.68 12.84
C LEU A 167 19.49 11.36 12.37
N SER A 168 20.46 11.46 13.28
CA SER A 168 21.89 11.32 13.00
C SER A 168 22.32 9.88 12.72
N GLN A 169 21.61 8.90 13.28
CA GLN A 169 21.65 7.54 12.78
C GLN A 169 20.97 7.56 11.43
N LYS A 170 21.75 7.80 10.35
CA LYS A 170 21.24 7.80 8.98
C LYS A 170 20.25 6.65 8.86
N ILE A 171 18.97 6.99 8.67
CA ILE A 171 17.94 6.05 8.28
C ILE A 171 18.29 5.68 6.84
N LYS A 172 19.40 4.96 6.66
CA LYS A 172 19.89 4.61 5.33
C LYS A 172 18.82 3.70 4.76
N PRO A 173 18.25 4.01 3.59
CA PRO A 173 17.53 2.99 2.85
C PRO A 173 18.57 1.94 2.46
N SER A 174 18.78 0.94 3.31
CA SER A 174 19.57 -0.24 2.94
C SER A 174 18.78 -1.09 1.98
N LYS A 175 17.44 -1.01 2.07
CA LYS A 175 16.52 -1.84 1.32
C LYS A 175 16.55 -1.49 -0.16
N ARG A 176 17.06 -2.43 -0.94
CA ARG A 176 16.99 -2.45 -2.39
C ARG A 176 16.47 -3.80 -2.85
N LEU A 177 15.79 -3.79 -3.99
CA LEU A 177 15.49 -5.03 -4.68
C LEU A 177 16.79 -5.56 -5.31
N PHE A 178 17.26 -6.69 -4.83
CA PHE A 178 18.42 -7.40 -5.38
C PHE A 178 17.96 -8.57 -6.25
N ILE A 179 18.56 -8.67 -7.43
CA ILE A 179 18.34 -9.77 -8.37
C ILE A 179 19.65 -10.55 -8.47
N SER A 180 19.60 -11.80 -8.05
CA SER A 180 20.75 -12.70 -8.01
C SER A 180 21.26 -13.08 -9.41
N SER A 181 22.55 -13.39 -9.48
CA SER A 181 23.23 -13.78 -10.72
C SER A 181 22.66 -15.04 -11.37
N PHE A 182 22.06 -15.95 -10.60
CA PHE A 182 21.43 -17.18 -11.10
C PHE A 182 20.01 -16.97 -11.67
N CYS A 183 19.53 -15.73 -11.78
CA CYS A 183 18.29 -15.43 -12.48
C CYS A 183 18.31 -16.03 -13.90
N LYS A 184 17.31 -16.86 -14.22
CA LYS A 184 17.14 -17.51 -15.53
C LYS A 184 16.31 -16.70 -16.54
N GLY A 185 15.89 -15.47 -16.18
CA GLY A 185 15.16 -14.60 -17.11
C GLY A 185 13.72 -15.00 -17.44
N CYS A 186 13.06 -15.82 -16.61
CA CYS A 186 11.71 -16.33 -16.93
C CYS A 186 10.60 -15.25 -16.95
N GLY A 187 10.85 -14.06 -16.41
CA GLY A 187 9.93 -12.92 -16.49
C GLY A 187 8.72 -12.98 -15.55
N THR A 188 8.56 -14.00 -14.71
CA THR A 188 7.44 -14.08 -13.76
C THR A 188 7.41 -12.89 -12.81
N CYS A 189 8.57 -12.43 -12.36
CA CYS A 189 8.68 -11.24 -11.51
C CYS A 189 8.28 -9.93 -12.22
N VAL A 190 8.50 -9.84 -13.53
CA VAL A 190 8.08 -8.70 -14.36
C VAL A 190 6.55 -8.64 -14.36
N LYS A 191 5.88 -9.76 -14.67
CA LYS A 191 4.42 -9.87 -14.61
C LYS A 191 3.86 -9.58 -13.20
N ALA A 192 4.58 -10.02 -12.17
CA ALA A 192 4.18 -9.81 -10.77
C ALA A 192 4.35 -8.36 -10.28
N CYS A 193 5.22 -7.54 -10.87
CA CYS A 193 5.49 -6.18 -10.38
C CYS A 193 4.32 -5.20 -10.62
N PRO A 194 3.66 -4.63 -9.60
CA PRO A 194 2.55 -3.68 -9.81
C PRO A 194 2.99 -2.32 -10.35
N ASN A 195 4.25 -1.97 -10.15
CA ASN A 195 4.78 -0.64 -10.50
C ASN A 195 5.55 -0.65 -11.81
N ASN A 196 5.48 -1.74 -12.58
CA ASN A 196 6.24 -1.93 -13.83
C ASN A 196 7.76 -1.66 -13.66
N ALA A 197 8.28 -1.87 -12.45
CA ALA A 197 9.66 -1.57 -12.10
C ALA A 197 10.66 -2.67 -12.49
N LEU A 198 10.19 -3.75 -13.12
CA LEU A 198 11.02 -4.88 -13.53
C LEU A 198 10.91 -5.07 -15.03
N SER A 199 12.02 -5.36 -15.69
CA SER A 199 12.10 -5.70 -17.12
C SER A 199 13.11 -6.84 -17.35
N LEU A 200 13.10 -7.45 -18.54
CA LEU A 200 14.13 -8.40 -18.94
C LEU A 200 15.18 -7.70 -19.82
N LYS A 201 16.46 -7.84 -19.45
CA LYS A 201 17.60 -7.41 -20.26
C LYS A 201 18.66 -8.51 -20.25
N ASN A 202 19.19 -8.86 -21.42
CA ASN A 202 20.24 -9.88 -21.58
C ASN A 202 19.92 -11.20 -20.85
N GLY A 203 18.68 -11.67 -20.97
CA GLY A 203 18.23 -12.92 -20.35
C GLY A 203 18.11 -12.88 -18.82
N LYS A 204 18.15 -11.71 -18.18
CA LYS A 204 17.97 -11.56 -16.72
C LYS A 204 16.95 -10.47 -16.40
N ALA A 205 16.32 -10.59 -15.24
CA ALA A 205 15.51 -9.52 -14.70
C ALA A 205 16.40 -8.35 -14.26
N VAL A 206 15.97 -7.13 -14.55
CA VAL A 206 16.60 -5.88 -14.13
C VAL A 206 15.53 -5.00 -13.50
N VAL A 207 15.89 -4.33 -12.41
CA VAL A 207 15.01 -3.41 -11.68
C VAL A 207 15.31 -1.97 -12.04
N ASP A 208 14.27 -1.19 -12.30
CA ASP A 208 14.31 0.26 -12.27
C ASP A 208 14.03 0.73 -10.84
N HIS A 209 15.08 1.19 -10.16
CA HIS A 209 14.99 1.65 -8.77
C HIS A 209 14.16 2.92 -8.62
N LYS A 210 13.94 3.71 -9.68
CA LYS A 210 13.09 4.91 -9.62
C LYS A 210 11.61 4.55 -9.55
N LEU A 211 11.22 3.37 -10.01
CA LEU A 211 9.83 2.89 -10.01
C LEU A 211 9.55 1.90 -8.87
N CYS A 212 10.59 1.30 -8.30
CA CYS A 212 10.44 0.20 -7.35
C CYS A 212 10.13 0.70 -5.92
N ILE A 213 8.87 0.71 -5.51
CA ILE A 213 8.46 1.05 -4.12
C ILE A 213 8.73 -0.06 -3.08
N LEU A 214 9.59 -1.04 -3.39
CA LEU A 214 9.98 -2.14 -2.49
C LEU A 214 8.80 -2.93 -1.90
N CYS A 215 7.72 -3.08 -2.66
CA CYS A 215 6.49 -3.78 -2.25
C CYS A 215 6.65 -5.30 -2.05
N GLY A 216 7.71 -5.91 -2.60
CA GLY A 216 8.03 -7.31 -2.38
C GLY A 216 7.23 -8.35 -3.17
N TYR A 217 6.18 -7.99 -3.92
CA TYR A 217 5.36 -8.95 -4.70
C TYR A 217 6.17 -9.83 -5.67
N CYS A 218 7.28 -9.33 -6.18
CA CYS A 218 8.16 -10.06 -7.09
C CYS A 218 8.97 -11.17 -6.41
N ASN A 219 9.19 -11.13 -5.09
CA ASN A 219 9.97 -12.12 -4.35
C ASN A 219 9.29 -13.52 -4.39
N PRO A 220 8.06 -13.70 -3.86
CA PRO A 220 7.40 -15.02 -3.89
C PRO A 220 7.04 -15.48 -5.30
N ALA A 221 7.00 -14.56 -6.28
CA ALA A 221 6.74 -14.90 -7.68
C ALA A 221 7.95 -15.48 -8.42
N CYS A 222 9.15 -15.40 -7.84
CA CYS A 222 10.36 -15.91 -8.50
C CYS A 222 10.53 -17.41 -8.22
N PRO A 223 10.38 -18.30 -9.23
CA PRO A 223 10.50 -19.75 -9.02
C PRO A 223 11.91 -20.19 -8.66
N GLU A 224 12.91 -19.35 -8.97
CA GLU A 224 14.33 -19.61 -8.66
C GLU A 224 14.75 -18.99 -7.33
N PHE A 225 13.89 -18.24 -6.63
CA PHE A 225 14.26 -17.47 -5.43
C PHE A 225 15.40 -16.46 -5.68
N ALA A 226 15.48 -15.95 -6.92
CA ALA A 226 16.53 -15.02 -7.36
C ALA A 226 16.29 -13.57 -6.91
N ILE A 227 15.15 -13.25 -6.29
CA ILE A 227 14.78 -11.89 -5.91
C ILE A 227 14.75 -11.77 -4.41
N ARG A 228 15.45 -10.78 -3.86
CA ARG A 228 15.47 -10.47 -2.43
C ARG A 228 15.31 -8.97 -2.21
N LEU A 229 14.65 -8.60 -1.11
CA LEU A 229 14.76 -7.26 -0.55
C LEU A 229 15.88 -7.34 0.49
N ILE A 230 17.00 -6.68 0.21
CA ILE A 230 18.18 -6.61 1.11
C ILE A 230 18.42 -5.16 1.50
#